data_AF-A0AA46AF67-F1
#
_entry.id   AF-A0AA46AF67-F1
#
_cell.length_a   1.000
_cell.length_b   1.000
_cell.length_c   1.000
_cell.angle_alpha   90.00
_cell.angle_beta   90.00
_cell.angle_gamma   90.00
#
_symmetry.space_group_name_H-M   'P 1'
#
loop_
_entity.id
_entity.type
_entity.pdbx_description
1 polymer ?
#
loop_
_entity_poly.entity_id
_entity_poly.type
_entity_poly.pdbx_seq_one_letter_code
_entity_poly.pdbx_strand_id
1 'polypeptide(L)' 'MKSIILAGGSGTRLFPLSRQKFPKQFLKFADNETLLQKTVNRNLKAVKNPENIVIITNNDYQFHVK' A
#
# COMPACT_ATOMS: atom_id res chain seq x y z
N MET A 1 -1.69 -9.26 18.12
CA MET A 1 -2.38 -9.41 16.83
C MET A 1 -1.48 -8.82 15.76
N LYS A 2 -1.24 -9.54 14.65
CA LYS A 2 -0.52 -9.01 13.48
C LYS A 2 -1.51 -8.66 12.38
N SER A 3 -1.24 -7.57 11.65
CA SER A 3 -1.98 -7.23 10.43
C SER A 3 -1.06 -7.42 9.23
N ILE A 4 -1.57 -8.10 8.20
CA ILE A 4 -0.83 -8.38 6.97
C ILE A 4 -1.51 -7.62 5.84
N ILE A 5 -0.77 -6.69 5.22
CA ILE A 5 -1.24 -5.89 4.09
C ILE A 5 -0.59 -6.42 2.81
N LEU A 6 -1.41 -6.89 1.87
CA LEU A 6 -0.94 -7.39 0.57
C LEU A 6 -0.94 -6.26 -0.47
N ALA A 7 0.25 -5.84 -0.91
CA ALA A 7 0.48 -4.68 -1.77
C ALA A 7 1.28 -5.01 -3.04
N GLY A 8 1.18 -6.24 -3.58
CA GLY A 8 2.01 -6.71 -4.70
C GLY A 8 1.43 -6.54 -6.12
N GLY A 9 0.23 -5.98 -6.29
CA GLY A 9 -0.41 -5.90 -7.61
C GLY A 9 0.32 -4.97 -8.59
N SER A 10 0.41 -5.36 -9.87
CA SER A 10 1.08 -4.60 -10.94
C SER A 10 0.26 -3.43 -11.53
N GLY A 11 -1.02 -3.32 -11.16
CA GLY A 11 -1.85 -2.16 -11.51
C GLY A 11 -2.19 -2.03 -13.00
N THR A 12 -2.68 -3.08 -13.66
CA THR A 12 -3.04 -3.03 -15.09
C THR A 12 -4.45 -2.46 -15.36
N ARG A 13 -5.40 -2.67 -14.45
CA ARG A 13 -6.82 -2.28 -14.63
C ARG A 13 -7.12 -0.79 -14.49
N LEU A 14 -6.26 -0.03 -13.80
CA LEU A 14 -6.44 1.41 -13.60
C LEU A 14 -5.54 2.22 -14.53
N PHE A 15 -5.10 1.66 -15.66
CA PHE A 15 -4.47 2.46 -16.70
C PHE A 15 -5.46 3.53 -17.22
N PRO A 16 -5.06 4.80 -17.45
CA PRO A 16 -3.71 5.35 -17.41
C PRO A 16 -3.33 5.99 -16.06
N LEU A 17 -4.01 5.69 -14.96
CA LEU A 17 -3.61 6.17 -13.64
C LEU A 17 -2.49 5.31 -13.04
N SER A 18 -2.60 3.99 -13.07
CA SER A 18 -1.53 3.08 -12.62
C SER A 18 -0.58 2.70 -13.75
N ARG A 19 0.70 2.54 -13.42
CA ARG A 19 1.77 2.05 -14.30
C ARG A 19 2.51 0.89 -13.65
N GLN A 20 3.25 0.12 -14.43
CA GLN A 20 4.06 -0.99 -13.90
C GLN A 20 4.99 -0.56 -12.75
N LYS A 21 5.64 0.61 -12.88
CA LYS A 21 6.50 1.19 -11.84
C LYS A 21 5.74 1.93 -10.73
N PHE A 22 4.47 2.28 -10.96
CA PHE A 22 3.64 3.01 -10.00
C PHE A 22 2.23 2.41 -9.97
N PRO A 23 2.09 1.21 -9.38
CA PRO A 23 0.83 0.49 -9.31
C PRO A 23 -0.19 1.17 -8.37
N LYS A 24 -1.42 0.65 -8.36
CA LYS A 24 -2.58 1.29 -7.72
C LYS A 24 -2.35 1.69 -6.26
N GLN A 25 -1.61 0.88 -5.51
CA GLN A 25 -1.39 1.08 -4.08
C GLN A 25 -0.66 2.39 -3.76
N PHE A 26 0.08 2.94 -4.73
CA PHE A 26 0.80 4.21 -4.58
C PHE A 26 0.05 5.40 -5.17
N LEU A 27 -1.11 5.19 -5.80
CA LEU A 27 -1.93 6.29 -6.31
C LEU A 27 -2.50 7.11 -5.15
N LYS A 28 -2.32 8.43 -5.25
CA LYS A 28 -2.95 9.41 -4.36
C LYS A 28 -4.38 9.69 -4.83
N PHE A 29 -5.29 9.78 -3.87
CA PHE A 29 -6.66 10.23 -4.11
C PHE A 29 -6.84 11.66 -3.59
N ALA A 30 -8.08 12.17 -3.58
CA ALA A 30 -8.41 13.58 -3.34
C ALA A 30 -7.86 14.17 -2.03
N ASP A 31 -7.54 13.34 -1.05
CA ASP A 31 -6.98 13.73 0.24
C ASP A 31 -5.44 13.62 0.33
N ASN A 32 -4.75 13.55 -0.82
CA ASN A 32 -3.29 13.44 -0.94
C ASN A 32 -2.64 12.21 -0.30
N GLU A 33 -3.44 11.28 0.24
CA GLU A 33 -2.97 9.99 0.73
C GLU A 33 -3.03 8.92 -0.35
N THR A 34 -2.02 8.04 -0.35
CA THR A 34 -2.02 6.84 -1.18
C THR A 34 -2.98 5.78 -0.65
N LEU A 35 -3.44 4.87 -1.52
CA LEU A 35 -4.24 3.72 -1.09
C LEU A 35 -3.54 2.86 -0.02
N LEU A 36 -2.21 2.72 -0.11
CA LEU A 36 -1.43 2.01 0.90
C LEU A 36 -1.43 2.75 2.24
N GLN A 37 -1.18 4.06 2.25
CA GLN A 37 -1.21 4.88 3.47
C GLN A 37 -2.58 4.81 4.17
N LYS A 38 -3.67 4.99 3.41
CA LYS A 38 -5.04 4.83 3.93
C LYS A 38 -5.26 3.47 4.58
N THR A 39 -4.71 2.41 3.97
CA THR A 39 -4.81 1.05 4.49
C THR A 39 -4.02 0.88 5.79
N VAL A 40 -2.81 1.43 5.88
CA VAL A 40 -2.00 1.43 7.11
C VAL A 40 -2.72 2.21 8.22
N ASN A 41 -3.18 3.44 7.94
CA ASN A 41 -3.91 4.29 8.89
C ASN A 41 -5.16 3.61 9.45
N ARG A 42 -5.90 2.89 8.60
CA ARG A 42 -7.05 2.09 9.04
C ARG A 42 -6.64 0.94 9.96
N ASN A 43 -5.52 0.28 9.69
CA ASN A 43 -5.03 -0.83 10.51
C ASN A 43 -4.46 -0.38 11.86
N LEU A 44 -3.83 0.80 11.92
CA LEU A 44 -3.32 1.38 13.17
C LEU A 44 -4.43 1.62 14.22
N LYS A 45 -5.70 1.76 13.80
CA LYS A 45 -6.84 1.85 14.71
C LYS A 45 -7.13 0.53 15.45
N ALA A 46 -6.73 -0.61 14.88
CA ALA A 46 -6.97 -1.94 15.45
C ALA A 46 -5.69 -2.57 16.03
N VAL A 47 -4.54 -2.31 15.40
CA VAL A 47 -3.23 -2.82 15.83
C VAL A 47 -2.47 -1.69 16.52
N LYS A 48 -2.43 -1.74 17.86
CA LYS A 48 -1.81 -0.71 18.69
C LYS A 48 -0.31 -0.50 18.44
N ASN A 49 0.37 -1.52 17.92
CA ASN A 49 1.81 -1.52 17.77
C ASN A 49 2.20 -1.55 16.28
N PRO A 50 2.81 -0.49 15.72
CA PRO A 50 3.11 -0.41 14.28
C PRO A 50 3.96 -1.56 13.74
N GLU A 51 4.89 -2.11 14.51
CA GLU A 51 5.73 -3.26 14.14
C GLU A 51 4.94 -4.56 13.90
N ASN A 52 3.67 -4.61 14.34
CA ASN A 52 2.79 -5.73 14.05
C ASN A 52 2.08 -5.60 12.70
N ILE A 53 2.29 -4.51 11.96
CA ILE A 53 1.82 -4.34 10.58
C ILE A 53 2.93 -4.79 9.64
N VAL A 54 2.65 -5.81 8.85
CA VAL A 54 3.56 -6.37 7.85
C VAL A 54 3.01 -6.10 6.47
N ILE A 55 3.80 -5.46 5.62
CA ILE A 55 3.46 -5.22 4.21
C ILE A 55 4.18 -6.27 3.36
N ILE A 56 3.41 -7.06 2.61
CA ILE A 56 3.95 -8.02 1.64
C ILE A 56 3.77 -7.41 0.24
N THR A 57 4.87 -7.23 -0.48
CA THR A 57 4.89 -6.63 -1.82
C THR A 57 5.88 -7.32 -2.74
N ASN A 58 5.84 -6.98 -4.03
CA ASN A 58 6.86 -7.41 -4.98
C ASN A 58 8.20 -6.68 -4.70
N ASN A 59 9.33 -7.36 -4.90
CA ASN A 59 10.67 -6.79 -4.82
C ASN A 59 10.82 -5.50 -5.65
N ASP A 60 10.16 -5.42 -6.81
CA ASP A 60 10.13 -4.23 -7.67
C ASP A 60 9.63 -2.97 -6.95
N TYR A 61 8.86 -3.15 -5.88
CA TYR A 61 8.23 -2.07 -5.11
C TYR A 61 8.84 -1.88 -3.72
N GLN A 62 9.93 -2.58 -3.39
CA GLN A 62 10.54 -2.52 -2.06
C GLN A 62 10.86 -1.09 -1.63
N PHE A 63 11.36 -0.25 -2.54
CA PHE A 63 11.72 1.14 -2.25
C PHE A 63 10.50 2.07 -2.05
N HIS A 64 9.31 1.67 -2.52
CA HIS A 64 8.08 2.43 -2.31
C HIS A 64 7.39 2.14 -0.97
N VAL A 65 7.82 1.09 -0.26
CA VAL A 65 7.16 0.59 0.97
C VAL A 65 8.09 0.60 2.20
N LYS A 66 9.23 1.28 2.12
CA LYS A 66 10.13 1.47 3.26
C LYS A 66 9.58 2.48 4.26
#